data_AF-A0A8C3GD48-F1
#
_entry.id   AF-A0A8C3GD48-F1
#
_cell.length_a   1.000
_cell.length_b   1.000
_cell.length_c   1.000
_cell.angle_alpha   90.00
_cell.angle_beta   90.00
_cell.angle_gamma   90.00
#
_symmetry.space_group_name_H-M   'P 1'
#
loop_
_entity.id
_entity.type
_entity.pdbx_description
1 polymer ?
#
loop_
_entity_poly.entity_id
_entity_poly.type
_entity_poly.pdbx_seq_one_letter_code
_entity_poly.pdbx_strand_id
1 'polypeptide(L)'
;FLPFELPVFRHGDLSPQEFFPTDKHKEVARQHGYGQLTKLGIQHQYELGQYMRRRYSHFLSVVYKQNEIYVQSTDCDQTLMSAQASLAGLYPLTQDQIWNPRILWQPIPVHTVPLSHDNLLYLPFSRCPRYNELLRETFLNSSNLYNSLSAFL
;
A
#
# COMPACT_ATOMS: atom_id res chain seq x y z
N PHE A 1 5.21 27.16 -8.03
CA PHE A 1 5.60 26.67 -6.70
C PHE A 1 4.61 25.62 -6.26
N LEU A 2 5.07 24.44 -5.87
CA LEU A 2 4.22 23.44 -5.22
C LEU A 2 4.19 23.73 -3.70
N PRO A 3 3.03 24.05 -3.11
CA PRO A 3 2.95 24.34 -1.68
C PRO A 3 2.79 23.08 -0.80
N PHE A 4 2.21 22.00 -1.34
CA PHE A 4 1.90 20.78 -0.61
C PHE A 4 1.61 19.62 -1.58
N GLU A 5 1.93 18.39 -1.19
CA GLU A 5 1.68 17.16 -1.95
C GLU A 5 1.20 16.04 -1.00
N LEU A 6 0.22 15.25 -1.44
CA LEU A 6 -0.35 14.13 -0.67
C LEU A 6 -0.48 12.87 -1.54
N PRO A 7 0.61 12.12 -1.74
CA PRO A 7 0.56 10.87 -2.48
C PRO A 7 -0.16 9.78 -1.68
N VAL A 8 -1.17 9.15 -2.28
CA VAL A 8 -1.82 7.94 -1.76
C VAL A 8 -1.58 6.81 -2.76
N PHE A 9 -1.02 5.70 -2.29
CA PHE A 9 -0.65 4.57 -3.14
C PHE A 9 -0.95 3.24 -2.46
N ARG A 10 -1.14 2.21 -3.28
CA ARG A 10 -1.37 0.84 -2.83
C ARG A 10 -0.04 0.19 -2.41
N HIS A 11 -0.14 -0.83 -1.55
CA HIS A 11 0.94 -1.77 -1.28
C HIS A 11 1.55 -2.37 -2.56
N GLY A 12 2.76 -2.93 -2.44
CA GLY A 12 3.40 -3.67 -3.53
C GLY A 12 2.74 -5.01 -3.84
N ASP A 13 3.31 -5.74 -4.79
CA ASP A 13 2.87 -7.10 -5.15
C ASP A 13 2.81 -8.04 -3.93
N LEU A 14 1.74 -8.83 -3.84
CA LEU A 14 1.46 -9.73 -2.71
C LEU A 14 1.33 -11.18 -3.16
N SER A 15 1.62 -12.11 -2.26
CA SER A 15 1.14 -13.48 -2.40
C SER A 15 -0.39 -13.53 -2.31
N PRO A 16 -1.05 -14.53 -2.91
CA PRO A 16 -2.51 -14.64 -2.83
C PRO A 16 -2.99 -14.74 -1.38
N GLN A 17 -4.08 -14.05 -1.07
CA GLN A 17 -4.69 -14.06 0.26
C GLN A 17 -5.66 -15.22 0.43
N GLU A 18 -6.37 -15.58 -0.63
CA GLU A 18 -7.38 -16.64 -0.67
C GLU A 18 -7.23 -17.47 -1.93
N PHE A 19 -7.73 -18.70 -1.88
CA PHE A 19 -7.68 -19.65 -2.98
C PHE A 19 -9.06 -20.28 -3.19
N PHE A 20 -9.47 -20.41 -4.44
CA PHE A 20 -10.70 -21.14 -4.76
C PHE A 20 -10.53 -22.64 -4.47
N PRO A 21 -11.62 -23.40 -4.23
CA PRO A 21 -11.53 -24.79 -3.77
C PRO A 21 -10.63 -25.70 -4.62
N THR A 22 -10.63 -25.55 -5.95
CA THR A 22 -9.89 -26.40 -6.89
C THR A 22 -8.50 -25.89 -7.30
N ASP A 23 -7.99 -24.84 -6.62
CA ASP A 23 -6.67 -24.30 -6.95
C ASP A 23 -5.55 -25.29 -6.62
N LYS A 24 -4.68 -25.57 -7.61
CA LYS A 24 -3.54 -26.50 -7.50
C LYS A 24 -2.29 -25.86 -6.90
N HIS A 25 -2.25 -24.54 -6.75
CA HIS A 25 -1.07 -23.78 -6.33
C HIS A 25 -1.07 -23.38 -4.83
N LYS A 26 -2.08 -23.81 -4.06
CA LYS A 26 -2.23 -23.48 -2.63
C LYS A 26 -1.02 -23.82 -1.77
N GLU A 27 -0.40 -24.96 -2.05
CA GLU A 27 0.72 -25.50 -1.27
C GLU A 27 2.00 -24.68 -1.46
N VAL A 28 2.26 -24.21 -2.69
CA VAL A 28 3.42 -23.35 -3.00
C VAL A 28 3.29 -21.99 -2.31
N ALA A 29 2.09 -21.42 -2.34
CA ALA A 29 1.83 -20.14 -1.68
C ALA A 29 1.87 -20.26 -0.14
N ARG A 30 1.51 -21.41 0.44
CA ARG A 30 1.58 -21.63 1.89
C ARG A 30 3.00 -21.46 2.42
N GLN A 31 4.02 -21.89 1.68
CA GLN A 31 5.43 -21.76 2.08
C GLN A 31 5.89 -20.31 2.25
N HIS A 32 5.26 -19.38 1.52
CA HIS A 32 5.62 -17.96 1.52
C HIS A 32 4.68 -17.10 2.36
N GLY A 33 3.65 -17.70 2.96
CA GLY A 33 2.58 -17.01 3.68
C GLY A 33 1.54 -16.39 2.73
N TYR A 34 0.31 -16.25 3.22
CA TYR A 34 -0.80 -15.67 2.45
C TYR A 34 -0.90 -14.16 2.67
N GLY A 35 -1.21 -13.42 1.60
CA GLY A 35 -1.34 -11.96 1.63
C GLY A 35 -0.04 -11.21 1.99
N GLN A 36 1.11 -11.86 1.88
CA GLN A 36 2.40 -11.30 2.28
C GLN A 36 3.04 -10.51 1.14
N LEU A 37 3.76 -9.44 1.47
CA LEU A 37 4.49 -8.64 0.49
C LEU A 37 5.62 -9.47 -0.13
N THR A 38 5.64 -9.58 -1.46
CA THR A 38 6.67 -10.34 -2.17
C THR A 38 7.95 -9.53 -2.33
N LYS A 39 9.07 -10.19 -2.68
CA LYS A 39 10.31 -9.50 -3.04
C LYS A 39 10.12 -8.55 -4.22
N LEU A 40 9.27 -8.92 -5.18
CA LEU A 40 8.89 -8.06 -6.29
C LEU A 40 8.11 -6.84 -5.79
N GLY A 41 7.19 -7.03 -4.85
CA GLY A 41 6.46 -5.94 -4.22
C GLY A 41 7.33 -4.94 -3.48
N ILE A 42 8.34 -5.44 -2.75
CA ILE A 42 9.36 -4.58 -2.11
C ILE A 42 10.11 -3.76 -3.16
N GLN A 43 10.56 -4.39 -4.25
CA GLN A 43 11.28 -3.71 -5.33
C GLN A 43 10.44 -2.61 -5.98
N HIS A 44 9.17 -2.90 -6.30
CA HIS A 44 8.25 -1.91 -6.88
C HIS A 44 8.07 -0.69 -5.95
N GLN A 45 7.94 -0.92 -4.65
CA GLN A 45 7.77 0.17 -3.68
C GLN A 45 9.05 0.99 -3.52
N TYR A 46 10.22 0.35 -3.56
CA TYR A 46 11.51 1.03 -3.59
C TYR A 46 11.65 1.92 -4.83
N GLU A 47 11.31 1.40 -6.02
CA GLU A 47 11.33 2.16 -7.28
C GLU A 47 10.34 3.33 -7.28
N LEU A 48 9.16 3.15 -6.68
CA LEU A 48 8.20 4.23 -6.44
C LEU A 48 8.83 5.34 -5.58
N GLY A 49 9.55 4.97 -4.52
CA GLY A 49 10.31 5.92 -3.69
C GLY A 49 11.36 6.70 -4.50
N GLN A 50 12.12 6.00 -5.35
CA GLN A 50 13.11 6.65 -6.21
C GLN A 50 12.46 7.60 -7.23
N TYR A 51 11.31 7.22 -7.78
CA TYR A 51 10.53 8.08 -8.65
C TYR A 51 10.10 9.36 -7.92
N MET A 52 9.55 9.23 -6.70
CA MET A 52 9.15 10.36 -5.87
C MET A 52 10.35 11.27 -5.54
N ARG A 53 11.52 10.70 -5.21
CA ARG A 53 12.76 11.47 -4.99
C ARG A 53 13.13 12.31 -6.21
N ARG A 54 13.07 11.74 -7.41
CA ARG A 54 13.37 12.48 -8.65
C ARG A 54 12.34 13.58 -8.90
N ARG A 55 11.06 13.23 -8.78
CA ARG A 55 9.92 14.14 -9.02
C ARG A 55 9.93 15.35 -8.07
N TYR A 56 10.20 15.12 -6.79
CA TYR A 56 10.14 16.13 -5.74
C TYR A 56 11.53 16.62 -5.28
N SER A 57 12.55 16.45 -6.12
CA SER A 57 13.94 16.84 -5.80
C SER A 57 14.12 18.33 -5.49
N HIS A 58 13.26 19.19 -6.03
CA HIS A 58 13.24 20.63 -5.80
C HIS A 58 12.34 21.04 -4.61
N PHE A 59 11.58 20.09 -4.05
CA PHE A 59 10.59 20.33 -3.00
C PHE A 59 11.00 19.71 -1.66
N LEU A 60 11.53 18.48 -1.68
CA LEU A 60 12.00 17.76 -0.51
C LEU A 60 13.50 17.97 -0.29
N SER A 61 13.92 18.14 0.96
CA SER A 61 15.34 18.14 1.30
C SER A 61 16.00 16.82 0.93
N VAL A 62 17.29 16.88 0.56
CA VAL A 62 18.11 15.69 0.29
C VAL A 62 18.08 14.75 1.51
N VAL A 63 18.31 15.33 2.68
CA VAL A 63 18.26 14.67 3.98
C VAL A 63 16.84 14.65 4.54
N TYR A 64 16.43 13.54 5.16
CA TYR A 64 15.16 13.44 5.85
C TYR A 64 15.05 14.49 6.97
N LYS A 65 13.91 15.18 7.02
CA LYS A 65 13.55 16.07 8.12
C LYS A 65 12.13 15.75 8.58
N GLN A 66 11.98 15.57 9.88
CA GLN A 66 10.70 15.20 10.50
C GLN A 66 9.57 16.21 10.27
N ASN A 67 9.90 17.49 10.06
CA ASN A 67 8.93 18.55 9.81
C ASN A 67 8.57 18.73 8.33
N GLU A 68 9.19 18.00 7.40
CA GLU A 68 8.91 18.10 5.96
C GLU A 68 7.94 17.03 5.46
N ILE A 69 7.91 15.85 6.09
CA ILE A 69 7.05 14.74 5.67
C ILE A 69 6.35 14.09 6.85
N TYR A 70 5.15 13.58 6.58
CA TYR A 70 4.41 12.70 7.47
C TYR A 70 3.98 11.47 6.68
N VAL A 71 4.19 10.29 7.26
CA VAL A 71 3.91 9.01 6.59
C VAL A 71 2.92 8.23 7.43
N GLN A 72 1.79 7.89 6.83
CA GLN A 72 0.76 7.06 7.45
C GLN A 72 0.46 5.85 6.58
N SER A 73 0.25 4.71 7.23
CA SER A 73 -0.11 3.45 6.61
C SER A 73 -1.26 2.79 7.37
N THR A 74 -2.05 1.95 6.71
CA THR A 74 -2.97 1.03 7.40
C THR A 74 -2.16 0.04 8.24
N ASP A 75 -2.74 -0.43 9.34
CA ASP A 75 -2.13 -1.39 10.27
C ASP A 75 -2.16 -2.83 9.71
N CYS A 76 -1.51 -2.99 8.56
CA CYS A 76 -1.31 -4.26 7.87
C CYS A 76 0.18 -4.40 7.51
N ASP A 77 0.75 -5.59 7.69
CA ASP A 77 2.17 -5.87 7.42
C ASP A 77 2.58 -5.42 6.02
N GLN A 78 1.79 -5.77 5.01
CA GLN A 78 2.11 -5.47 3.62
C GLN A 78 2.15 -3.97 3.30
N THR A 79 1.31 -3.15 3.96
CA THR A 79 1.29 -1.70 3.75
C THR A 79 2.37 -1.00 4.57
N LEU A 80 2.67 -1.50 5.77
CA LEU A 80 3.79 -0.99 6.60
C LEU A 80 5.14 -1.27 5.93
N MET A 81 5.35 -2.50 5.45
CA MET A 81 6.56 -2.89 4.73
C MET A 81 6.70 -2.15 3.40
N SER A 82 5.58 -1.94 2.67
CA SER A 82 5.58 -1.14 1.44
C SER A 82 6.03 0.30 1.71
N ALA A 83 5.49 0.94 2.75
CA ALA A 83 5.88 2.29 3.12
C ALA A 83 7.38 2.38 3.48
N GLN A 84 7.91 1.42 4.24
CA GLN A 84 9.34 1.35 4.56
C GLN A 84 10.21 1.19 3.31
N ALA A 85 9.81 0.33 2.36
CA ALA A 85 10.52 0.15 1.09
C ALA A 85 10.52 1.43 0.24
N SER A 86 9.36 2.10 0.14
CA SER A 86 9.28 3.41 -0.53
C SER A 86 10.13 4.47 0.14
N LEU A 87 10.18 4.50 1.47
CA LEU A 87 11.02 5.45 2.19
C LEU A 87 12.52 5.19 1.98
N ALA A 88 12.93 3.93 1.87
CA ALA A 88 14.30 3.58 1.51
C ALA A 88 14.70 4.09 0.12
N GLY A 89 13.79 4.04 -0.86
CA GLY A 89 14.01 4.60 -2.19
C GLY A 89 13.90 6.13 -2.22
N LEU A 90 13.06 6.70 -1.36
CA LEU A 90 12.85 8.13 -1.24
C LEU A 90 14.02 8.82 -0.54
N TYR A 91 14.62 8.25 0.51
CA TYR A 91 15.70 8.87 1.29
C TYR A 91 16.97 8.01 1.33
N PRO A 92 17.71 7.91 0.21
CA PRO A 92 19.05 7.30 0.23
C PRO A 92 19.99 8.09 1.14
N LEU A 93 20.87 7.39 1.87
CA LEU A 93 21.80 8.04 2.80
C LEU A 93 22.85 8.88 2.05
N THR A 94 23.09 10.09 2.53
CA THR A 94 24.32 10.86 2.24
C THR A 94 25.42 10.50 3.25
N GLN A 95 26.69 10.78 2.95
CA GLN A 95 27.84 10.38 3.80
C GLN A 95 27.66 10.75 5.28
N ASP A 96 27.15 11.95 5.56
CA ASP A 96 26.95 12.44 6.93
C ASP A 96 25.79 11.74 7.67
N GLN A 97 24.90 11.05 6.95
CA GLN A 97 23.77 10.31 7.54
C GLN A 97 24.09 8.82 7.78
N ILE A 98 25.27 8.35 7.35
CA ILE A 98 25.66 6.95 7.51
C ILE A 98 26.00 6.68 8.98
N TRP A 99 25.02 6.17 9.73
CA TRP A 99 25.20 5.72 11.10
C TRP A 99 25.89 4.34 11.17
N ASN A 100 25.78 3.54 10.10
CA ASN A 100 26.42 2.24 9.98
C ASN A 100 26.88 1.99 8.52
N PRO A 101 28.20 1.83 8.27
CA PRO A 101 28.73 1.67 6.92
C PRO A 101 28.33 0.36 6.24
N ARG A 102 27.81 -0.63 6.98
CA ARG A 102 27.29 -1.89 6.43
C ARG A 102 25.79 -1.84 6.14
N ILE A 103 25.09 -0.83 6.63
CA ILE A 103 23.63 -0.70 6.50
C ILE A 103 23.32 0.67 5.88
N LEU A 104 23.15 0.68 4.55
CA LEU A 104 22.84 1.90 3.79
C LEU A 104 21.35 2.26 3.84
N TRP A 105 20.79 2.27 5.05
CA TRP A 105 19.39 2.55 5.34
C TRP A 105 19.27 3.34 6.65
N GLN A 106 18.26 4.22 6.73
CA GLN A 106 17.90 4.92 7.96
C GLN A 106 16.44 4.63 8.34
N PRO A 107 16.14 4.52 9.65
CA PRO A 107 14.77 4.45 10.10
C PRO A 107 14.05 5.77 9.85
N ILE A 108 12.90 5.70 9.17
CA ILE A 108 11.95 6.81 9.05
C ILE A 108 10.61 6.33 9.64
N PRO A 109 9.99 7.10 10.56
CA PRO A 109 8.73 6.71 11.18
C PRO A 109 7.61 6.52 10.16
N VAL A 110 6.87 5.41 10.30
CA VAL A 110 5.60 5.17 9.61
C VAL A 110 4.53 5.06 10.69
N HIS A 111 3.59 5.99 10.67
CA HIS A 111 2.50 6.03 11.64
C HIS A 111 1.35 5.13 11.18
N THR A 112 0.67 4.52 12.14
CA THR A 112 -0.52 3.73 11.88
C THR A 112 -1.51 3.84 13.02
N VAL A 113 -2.74 3.43 12.77
CA VAL A 113 -3.82 3.31 13.75
C VAL A 113 -4.44 1.93 13.59
N PRO A 114 -4.91 1.28 14.67
CA PRO A 114 -5.52 -0.04 14.58
C PRO A 114 -6.65 -0.07 13.53
N LEU A 115 -6.72 -1.13 12.71
CA LEU A 115 -7.67 -1.23 11.59
C LEU A 115 -9.14 -0.96 11.99
N SER A 116 -9.54 -1.36 13.20
CA SER A 116 -10.90 -1.15 13.72
C SER A 116 -11.24 0.31 14.02
N HIS A 117 -10.24 1.18 14.08
CA HIS A 117 -10.33 2.62 14.33
C HIS A 117 -9.83 3.45 13.14
N ASP A 118 -9.40 2.81 12.05
CA ASP A 118 -8.96 3.49 10.84
C ASP A 118 -10.17 3.99 10.06
N ASN A 119 -10.42 5.30 10.17
CA ASN A 119 -11.48 6.01 9.46
C ASN A 119 -10.93 6.83 8.28
N LEU A 120 -9.72 6.53 7.80
CA LEU A 120 -9.05 7.28 6.75
C LEU A 120 -8.58 6.42 5.58
N LEU A 121 -7.77 5.39 5.84
CA LEU A 121 -7.05 4.62 4.80
C LEU A 121 -7.63 3.22 4.62
N TYR A 122 -8.19 2.61 5.67
CA TYR A 122 -8.74 1.26 5.60
C TYR A 122 -10.18 1.25 5.06
N LEU A 123 -10.31 1.21 3.73
CA LEU A 123 -11.57 1.22 3.01
C LEU A 123 -11.94 -0.18 2.49
N PRO A 124 -13.25 -0.50 2.39
CA PRO A 124 -14.40 0.31 2.80
C PRO A 124 -14.60 0.33 4.32
N PHE A 125 -15.20 1.40 4.83
CA PHE A 125 -15.49 1.51 6.26
C PHE A 125 -16.55 0.48 6.68
N SER A 126 -16.13 -0.47 7.53
CA SER A 126 -16.95 -1.61 7.97
C SER A 126 -18.20 -1.21 8.76
N ARG A 127 -18.20 -0.04 9.41
CA ARG A 127 -19.31 0.48 10.23
C ARG A 127 -20.14 1.54 9.52
N CYS A 128 -20.56 1.25 8.28
CA CYS A 128 -21.43 2.16 7.51
C CYS A 128 -22.67 1.41 7.00
N PRO A 129 -23.81 1.47 7.72
CA PRO A 129 -25.05 0.81 7.28
C PRO A 129 -25.49 1.23 5.88
N ARG A 130 -25.39 2.54 5.59
CA ARG A 130 -25.77 3.09 4.27
C ARG A 130 -24.89 2.55 3.14
N TYR A 131 -23.58 2.37 3.38
CA TYR A 131 -22.70 1.74 2.40
C TYR A 131 -23.14 0.30 2.10
N ASN A 132 -23.48 -0.47 3.13
CA ASN A 132 -23.94 -1.84 2.96
C ASN A 132 -25.27 -1.93 2.18
N GLU A 133 -26.20 -1.00 2.39
CA GLU A 133 -27.42 -0.89 1.58
C GLU A 133 -27.10 -0.62 0.11
N LEU A 134 -26.32 0.42 -0.17
CA LEU A 134 -25.93 0.81 -1.52
C LEU A 134 -25.14 -0.30 -2.24
N LEU A 135 -24.29 -1.02 -1.51
CA LEU A 135 -23.56 -2.15 -2.03
C LEU A 135 -24.51 -3.27 -2.47
N ARG A 136 -25.51 -3.62 -1.65
CA ARG A 136 -26.53 -4.61 -1.99
C ARG A 136 -27.36 -4.19 -3.20
N GLU A 137 -27.82 -2.94 -3.23
CA GLU A 137 -28.57 -2.38 -4.37
C GLU A 137 -27.77 -2.49 -5.68
N THR A 138 -26.48 -2.13 -5.63
CA THR A 138 -25.58 -2.20 -6.79
C THR A 138 -25.41 -3.65 -7.27
N PHE A 139 -25.17 -4.60 -6.36
CA PHE A 139 -25.03 -6.00 -6.73
C PHE A 139 -26.32 -6.57 -7.34
N LEU A 140 -27.49 -6.31 -6.73
CA LEU A 140 -28.78 -6.77 -7.25
C LEU A 140 -29.08 -6.20 -8.64
N ASN A 141 -28.82 -4.90 -8.85
CA ASN A 141 -28.98 -4.26 -10.15
C ASN A 141 -28.02 -4.84 -11.20
N SER A 142 -26.77 -5.14 -10.82
CA SER A 142 -25.79 -5.75 -11.73
C SER A 142 -26.18 -7.18 -12.11
N SER A 143 -26.74 -7.97 -11.19
CA SER A 143 -27.26 -9.31 -11.48
C SER A 143 -28.47 -9.25 -12.41
N ASN A 144 -29.36 -8.27 -12.23
CA ASN A 144 -30.48 -8.04 -13.15
C ASN A 144 -29.99 -7.62 -14.53
N LEU A 145 -28.95 -6.78 -14.63
CA LEU A 145 -28.35 -6.39 -15.90
C LEU A 145 -27.73 -7.59 -16.61
N TYR A 146 -26.96 -8.41 -15.88
CA TYR A 146 -26.32 -9.63 -16.40
C TYR A 146 -27.37 -10.64 -16.87
N ASN A 147 -28.41 -10.88 -16.07
CA ASN A 147 -29.53 -11.76 -16.41
C ASN A 147 -30.31 -11.25 -17.63
N SER A 148 -30.50 -9.92 -17.74
CA SER A 148 -31.18 -9.33 -18.90
C SER A 148 -30.36 -9.47 -20.18
N LEU A 149 -29.04 -9.24 -20.12
CA LEU A 149 -28.15 -9.39 -21.26
C LEU A 149 -28.00 -10.86 -21.69
N SER A 150 -28.00 -11.80 -20.74
CA SER A 150 -28.00 -13.23 -21.03
C SER A 150 -29.34 -13.77 -21.56
N ALA A 151 -30.43 -13.01 -21.43
CA ALA A 151 -31.74 -13.38 -22.00
C ALA A 151 -31.91 -12.92 -23.46
N PHE A 152 -30.98 -12.11 -23.97
CA PHE A 152 -30.92 -11.66 -25.37
C PHE A 152 -29.84 -12.38 -26.20
N LEU A 153 -29.12 -13.34 -25.61
CA LEU A 153 -28.23 -14.30 -26.27
C LEU A 153 -28.87 -15.70 -26.24
#